data_AF-A0A8T4RH51-F1
#
_entry.id   AF-A0A8T4RH51-F1
#
_cell.length_a   1.000
_cell.length_b   1.000
_cell.length_c   1.000
_cell.angle_alpha   90.00
_cell.angle_beta   90.00
_cell.angle_gamma   90.00
#
_symmetry.space_group_name_H-M   'P 1'
#
loop_
_entity.id
_entity.type
_entity.pdbx_description
1 polymer ?
#
loop_
_entity_poly.entity_id
_entity_poly.type
_entity_poly.pdbx_seq_one_letter_code
_entity_poly.pdbx_strand_id
1 'polypeptide(L)'
;MRVLLSPQSKMQLRKDLQEFYGVKTLQELSVKLGIPYGNIEQWFYNKRRYVPFERIPKELHSSLIIIDRQEDNWGRVKGGKKTISILLQKYGKTVLRQRQLNGARKSQELREQRTGAFSVDV
;
A
#
# COMPACT_ATOMS: atom_id res chain seq x y z
N MET A 1 9.22 -1.60 7.77
CA MET A 1 9.02 -0.49 6.78
C MET A 1 8.77 -1.09 5.40
N ARG A 2 7.99 -0.44 4.54
CA ARG A 2 7.79 -0.85 3.14
C ARG A 2 8.36 0.17 2.16
N VAL A 3 8.84 -0.31 1.02
CA VAL A 3 9.48 0.51 -0.02
C VAL A 3 8.79 0.31 -1.36
N LEU A 4 8.63 1.40 -2.10
CA LEU A 4 8.23 1.35 -3.50
C LEU A 4 9.50 1.40 -4.34
N LEU A 5 9.68 0.38 -5.18
CA LEU A 5 10.86 0.24 -6.02
C LEU A 5 10.56 0.69 -7.45
N SER A 6 11.57 1.20 -8.14
CA SER A 6 11.49 1.46 -9.58
C SER A 6 11.23 0.17 -10.38
N PRO A 7 10.62 0.24 -11.57
CA PRO A 7 10.39 -0.95 -12.39
C PRO A 7 11.69 -1.73 -12.68
N GLN A 8 12.79 -1.02 -12.93
CA GLN A 8 14.11 -1.62 -13.14
C GLN A 8 14.61 -2.33 -11.87
N SER A 9 14.52 -1.67 -10.72
CA SER A 9 14.94 -2.27 -9.45
C SER A 9 14.05 -3.43 -9.01
N LYS A 10 12.77 -3.48 -9.39
CA LYS A 10 11.92 -4.66 -9.16
C LYS A 10 12.40 -5.88 -9.94
N MET A 11 12.78 -5.67 -11.20
CA MET A 11 13.32 -6.75 -12.04
C MET A 11 14.69 -7.21 -11.54
N GLN A 12 15.53 -6.27 -11.13
CA GLN A 12 16.83 -6.59 -10.54
C GLN A 12 16.66 -7.35 -9.22
N LEU A 13 15.84 -6.84 -8.31
CA LEU A 13 15.55 -7.49 -7.02
C LEU A 13 15.05 -8.93 -7.20
N ARG A 14 14.20 -9.18 -8.19
CA ARG A 14 13.74 -10.53 -8.50
C ARG A 14 14.92 -11.45 -8.82
N LYS A 15 15.80 -11.03 -9.73
CA LYS A 15 16.98 -11.82 -10.14
C LYS A 15 17.91 -12.04 -8.94
N ASP A 16 18.21 -10.97 -8.21
CA ASP A 16 19.09 -11.02 -7.04
C ASP A 16 18.55 -11.97 -5.97
N LEU A 17 17.23 -11.93 -5.69
CA LEU A 17 16.60 -12.86 -4.74
C LEU A 17 16.63 -14.30 -5.25
N GLN A 18 16.42 -14.51 -6.55
CA GLN A 18 16.49 -15.85 -7.14
C GLN A 18 17.90 -16.44 -7.02
N GLU A 19 18.92 -15.62 -7.30
CA GLU A 19 20.33 -16.00 -7.15
C GLU A 19 20.70 -16.22 -5.68
N PHE A 20 20.35 -15.29 -4.79
CA PHE A 20 20.64 -15.36 -3.35
C PHE A 20 20.08 -16.62 -2.69
N TYR A 21 18.86 -17.03 -3.05
CA TYR A 21 18.23 -18.24 -2.52
C TYR A 21 18.49 -19.50 -3.36
N GLY A 22 19.21 -19.39 -4.48
CA GLY A 22 19.49 -20.50 -5.39
C GLY A 22 18.23 -21.10 -6.04
N VAL A 23 17.21 -20.29 -6.32
CA VAL A 23 15.91 -20.72 -6.84
C VAL A 23 15.70 -20.22 -8.27
N LYS A 24 15.01 -21.01 -9.11
CA LYS A 24 14.77 -20.68 -10.52
C LYS A 24 13.40 -20.06 -10.74
N THR A 25 12.43 -20.39 -9.88
CA THR A 25 11.03 -19.97 -10.05
C THR A 25 10.57 -19.05 -8.92
N LEU A 26 9.55 -18.23 -9.21
CA LEU A 26 8.92 -17.40 -8.17
C LEU A 26 8.16 -18.26 -7.14
N GLN A 27 7.72 -19.46 -7.55
CA GLN A 27 7.07 -20.40 -6.65
C GLN A 27 8.05 -20.97 -5.62
N GLU A 28 9.24 -21.40 -6.04
CA GLU A 28 10.31 -21.78 -5.10
C GLU A 28 10.69 -20.63 -4.18
N LEU A 29 10.83 -19.41 -4.73
CA LEU A 29 11.10 -18.21 -3.93
C LEU A 29 10.01 -17.96 -2.88
N SER A 30 8.74 -18.17 -3.24
CA SER A 30 7.61 -18.03 -2.32
C SER A 30 7.70 -18.99 -1.13
N VAL A 31 8.13 -20.24 -1.38
CA VAL A 31 8.35 -21.24 -0.33
C VAL A 31 9.54 -20.85 0.55
N LYS A 32 10.67 -20.45 -0.05
CA LYS A 32 11.89 -20.04 0.69
C LYS A 32 11.65 -18.83 1.61
N LEU A 33 10.89 -17.85 1.15
CA LEU A 33 10.58 -16.65 1.93
C LEU A 33 9.41 -16.84 2.91
N GLY A 34 8.65 -17.93 2.79
CA GLY A 34 7.42 -18.16 3.57
C GLY A 34 6.33 -17.14 3.25
N ILE A 35 6.25 -16.69 1.99
CA ILE A 35 5.30 -15.66 1.54
C ILE A 35 4.41 -16.27 0.47
N PRO A 36 3.08 -16.06 0.49
CA PRO A 36 2.19 -16.58 -0.55
C PRO A 36 2.62 -16.15 -1.95
N TYR A 37 2.58 -17.08 -2.92
CA TYR A 37 2.99 -16.84 -4.31
C TYR A 37 2.36 -15.57 -4.90
N GLY A 38 1.05 -15.40 -4.75
CA GLY A 38 0.35 -14.21 -5.27
C GLY A 38 0.88 -12.89 -4.67
N ASN A 39 1.36 -12.89 -3.43
CA ASN A 39 1.99 -11.71 -2.84
C ASN A 39 3.37 -11.43 -3.46
N ILE A 40 4.19 -12.46 -3.67
CA ILE A 40 5.49 -12.36 -4.34
C ILE A 40 5.30 -11.88 -5.78
N GLU A 41 4.35 -12.45 -6.50
CA GLU A 41 4.01 -12.04 -7.86
C GLU A 41 3.63 -10.55 -7.91
N GLN A 42 2.75 -10.12 -7.00
CA GLN A 42 2.37 -8.70 -6.90
C GLN A 42 3.56 -7.78 -6.59
N TRP A 43 4.58 -8.23 -5.85
CA TRP A 43 5.75 -7.39 -5.58
C TRP A 43 6.47 -6.98 -6.87
N PHE A 44 6.58 -7.89 -7.84
CA PHE A 44 7.35 -7.67 -9.04
C PHE A 44 6.51 -7.13 -10.21
N TYR A 45 5.28 -7.61 -10.39
CA TYR A 45 4.48 -7.23 -11.55
C TYR A 45 3.57 -6.01 -11.31
N ASN A 46 3.20 -5.73 -10.07
CA ASN A 46 2.40 -4.54 -9.77
C ASN A 46 3.30 -3.33 -9.47
N LYS A 47 3.32 -2.37 -10.40
CA LYS A 47 4.14 -1.16 -10.33
C LYS A 47 3.91 -0.33 -9.07
N ARG A 48 2.71 -0.37 -8.49
CA ARG A 48 2.32 0.41 -7.30
C ARG A 48 2.45 -0.37 -5.99
N ARG A 49 2.84 -1.64 -6.05
CA ARG A 49 2.97 -2.49 -4.86
C ARG A 49 4.25 -2.16 -4.12
N TYR A 50 4.08 -1.88 -2.83
CA TYR A 50 5.17 -1.74 -1.87
C TYR A 50 5.67 -3.11 -1.42
N VAL A 51 6.98 -3.21 -1.23
CA VAL A 51 7.67 -4.40 -0.73
C VAL A 51 8.12 -4.15 0.71
N PRO A 52 7.84 -5.06 1.66
CA PRO A 52 8.39 -4.98 3.02
C PRO A 52 9.92 -5.07 2.97
N PHE A 53 10.59 -4.01 3.43
CA PHE A 53 12.03 -3.86 3.36
C PHE A 53 12.77 -4.91 4.20
N GLU A 54 12.16 -5.33 5.30
CA GLU A 54 12.66 -6.39 6.20
C GLU A 54 12.74 -7.77 5.54
N ARG A 55 11.99 -7.99 4.46
CA ARG A 55 11.99 -9.26 3.72
C ARG A 55 13.08 -9.30 2.64
N ILE A 56 13.78 -8.19 2.43
CA ILE A 56 14.88 -8.10 1.47
C ILE A 56 16.19 -8.28 2.26
N PRO A 57 17.07 -9.23 1.87
CA PRO A 57 18.41 -9.37 2.44
C PRO A 57 19.17 -8.05 2.40
N LYS A 58 19.91 -7.73 3.47
CA LYS A 58 20.58 -6.43 3.64
C LYS A 58 21.65 -6.17 2.58
N GLU A 59 22.26 -7.25 2.11
CA GLU A 59 23.27 -7.29 1.06
C GLU A 59 22.73 -6.70 -0.25
N LEU A 60 21.42 -6.84 -0.48
CA LEU A 60 20.76 -6.37 -1.69
C LEU A 60 20.21 -4.93 -1.56
N HIS A 61 20.35 -4.27 -0.40
CA HIS A 61 19.74 -2.95 -0.20
C HIS A 61 20.41 -1.86 -1.04
N SER A 62 21.71 -1.97 -1.28
CA SER A 62 22.52 -0.97 -1.99
C SER A 62 22.23 -0.92 -3.50
N SER A 63 21.77 -2.02 -4.10
CA SER A 63 21.48 -2.10 -5.54
C SER A 63 20.10 -1.54 -5.91
N LEU A 64 19.27 -1.19 -4.93
CA LEU A 64 17.86 -0.85 -5.15
C LEU A 64 17.63 0.66 -5.25
N ILE A 65 16.97 1.07 -6.34
CA ILE A 65 16.46 2.43 -6.52
C ILE A 65 15.05 2.48 -5.91
N ILE A 66 14.97 3.08 -4.72
CA ILE A 66 13.74 3.29 -3.97
C ILE A 66 13.10 4.61 -4.42
N ILE A 67 11.86 4.54 -4.92
CA ILE A 67 11.06 5.70 -5.32
C ILE A 67 10.36 6.32 -4.10
N ASP A 68 9.81 5.49 -3.23
CA ASP A 68 9.03 5.94 -2.07
C ASP A 68 9.22 5.01 -0.87
N ARG A 69 9.02 5.54 0.33
CA ARG A 69 9.12 4.81 1.61
C ARG A 69 7.85 5.00 2.41
N GLN A 70 7.27 3.89 2.86
CA GLN A 70 6.04 3.86 3.63
C GLN A 70 6.27 3.10 4.93
N GLU A 71 6.00 3.73 6.07
CA GLU A 71 6.02 3.04 7.36
C GLU A 71 4.92 1.96 7.43
N ASP A 72 5.15 0.85 8.14
CA ASP A 72 4.15 -0.24 8.20
C ASP A 72 2.84 0.19 8.86
N ASN A 73 2.87 1.27 9.65
CA ASN A 73 1.72 1.86 10.33
C ASN A 73 1.01 2.94 9.51
N TRP A 74 1.35 3.15 8.24
CA TRP A 74 0.85 4.27 7.42
C TRP A 74 -0.69 4.34 7.29
N GLY A 75 -1.42 3.25 7.54
CA GLY A 75 -2.89 3.24 7.66
C GLY A 75 -3.43 3.35 9.10
N ARG A 76 -2.65 2.93 10.11
CA ARG A 76 -3.01 3.08 11.54
C ARG A 76 -2.84 4.52 12.02
N VAL A 77 -1.90 5.27 11.44
CA VAL A 77 -1.62 6.67 11.78
C VAL A 77 -2.52 7.64 10.99
N LYS A 78 -3.03 7.23 9.83
CA LYS A 78 -4.06 7.99 9.09
C LYS A 78 -5.44 7.36 9.30
N GLY A 79 -6.10 7.76 10.39
CA GLY A 79 -7.48 7.37 10.71
C GLY A 79 -7.65 6.42 11.89
N GLY A 80 -6.57 6.00 12.54
CA GLY A 80 -6.65 5.16 13.75
C GLY A 80 -6.94 5.94 15.03
N LYS A 81 -7.07 5.21 16.15
CA LYS A 81 -7.43 5.76 17.47
C LYS A 81 -6.54 6.93 17.91
N LYS A 82 -5.23 6.87 17.62
CA LYS A 82 -4.26 7.94 17.95
C LYS A 82 -4.48 9.21 17.11
N THR A 83 -4.87 9.08 15.85
CA THR A 83 -5.25 10.21 15.00
C THR A 83 -6.53 10.86 15.52
N ILE A 84 -7.52 10.05 15.90
CA ILE A 84 -8.77 10.53 16.49
C ILE A 84 -8.49 11.28 17.80
N SER A 85 -7.62 10.78 18.67
CA SER A 85 -7.28 11.47 19.92
C SER A 85 -6.59 12.83 19.67
N ILE A 86 -5.64 12.89 18.72
CA ILE A 86 -4.96 14.14 18.33
C ILE A 86 -5.96 15.13 17.74
N LEU A 87 -6.85 14.67 16.85
CA LEU A 87 -7.87 15.52 16.25
C LEU A 87 -8.90 16.01 17.28
N LEU A 88 -9.28 15.17 18.25
CA LEU A 88 -10.17 15.53 19.35
C LEU A 88 -9.54 16.60 20.24
N GLN A 89 -8.25 16.46 20.58
CA GLN A 89 -7.51 17.47 21.33
C GLN A 89 -7.40 18.79 20.56
N LYS A 90 -7.15 18.74 19.25
CA LYS A 90 -6.91 19.94 18.43
C LYS A 90 -8.19 20.71 18.07
N TYR A 91 -9.29 20.03 17.81
CA TYR A 91 -10.51 20.65 17.25
C TYR A 91 -11.75 20.47 18.12
N GLY A 92 -11.73 19.58 19.12
CA GLY A 92 -12.90 19.25 19.92
C GLY A 92 -13.91 18.34 19.21
N LYS A 93 -14.80 17.73 20.00
CA LYS A 93 -15.77 16.72 19.53
C LYS A 93 -16.82 17.28 18.56
N THR A 94 -17.26 18.52 18.76
CA THR A 94 -18.30 19.19 17.96
C THR A 94 -17.84 19.45 16.53
N VAL A 95 -16.66 20.03 16.36
CA VAL A 95 -16.08 20.32 15.04
C VAL A 95 -15.84 19.03 14.25
N LEU A 96 -15.37 17.97 14.90
CA LEU A 96 -15.18 16.68 14.24
C LEU A 96 -16.50 16.04 13.81
N ARG A 97 -17.54 16.11 14.66
CA ARG A 97 -18.88 15.60 14.31
C ARG A 97 -19.46 16.35 13.11
N GLN A 98 -19.32 17.67 13.07
CA GLN A 98 -19.78 18.46 11.92
C GLN A 98 -19.03 18.09 10.64
N ARG A 99 -17.71 17.89 10.71
CA ARG A 99 -16.90 17.43 9.57
C ARG A 99 -17.32 16.05 9.08
N GLN A 100 -17.67 15.13 9.98
CA GLN A 100 -18.18 13.80 9.62
C GLN A 100 -19.53 13.89 8.92
N LEU A 101 -20.47 14.71 9.42
CA LEU A 101 -21.77 14.93 8.79
C LEU A 101 -21.63 15.54 7.39
N ASN A 102 -20.78 16.57 7.25
CA ASN A 102 -20.53 17.21 5.95
C ASN A 102 -19.88 16.25 4.95
N GLY A 103 -18.98 15.38 5.42
CA GLY A 103 -18.37 14.34 4.60
C GLY A 103 -19.36 13.26 4.14
N ALA A 104 -20.26 12.83 5.04
CA ALA A 104 -21.32 11.87 4.72
C ALA A 104 -22.27 12.43 3.67
N ARG A 105 -22.70 13.69 3.81
CA ARG A 105 -23.56 14.38 2.84
C ARG A 105 -22.93 14.44 1.44
N LYS A 106 -21.65 14.85 1.37
CA LYS A 106 -20.91 14.89 0.10
C LYS A 106 -20.78 13.52 -0.55
N SER A 107 -20.62 12.45 0.23
CA SER A 107 -20.56 11.09 -0.30
C SER A 107 -21.90 10.60 -0.85
N GLN A 108 -23.02 11.04 -0.26
CA GLN A 108 -24.36 10.75 -0.77
C GLN A 108 -24.62 11.48 -2.08
N GLU A 109 -24.34 12.79 -2.12
CA GLU A 109 -24.46 13.62 -3.34
C GLU A 109 -23.67 13.01 -4.52
N LEU A 110 -22.43 12.56 -4.27
CA LEU A 110 -21.60 11.89 -5.30
C LEU A 110 -22.17 10.53 -5.75
N ARG A 111 -22.83 9.79 -4.84
CA ARG A 111 -23.46 8.51 -5.17
C ARG A 111 -24.70 8.73 -6.03
N GLU A 112 -25.52 9.70 -5.67
CA GLU A 112 -26.74 10.10 -6.40
C GLU A 112 -26.41 10.59 -7.81
N GLN A 113 -25.39 11.44 -7.96
CA GLN A 113 -24.89 11.87 -9.28
C GLN A 113 -24.41 10.70 -10.13
N ARG A 114 -23.74 9.71 -9.54
CA ARG A 114 -23.32 8.50 -10.25
C ARG A 114 -24.52 7.66 -10.70
N THR A 115 -25.52 7.46 -9.85
CA THR A 115 -26.73 6.69 -10.22
C THR A 115 -27.61 7.43 -11.22
N GLY A 116 -27.73 8.76 -11.12
CA GLY A 116 -28.48 9.57 -12.09
C GLY A 116 -27.80 9.68 -13.46
N ALA A 117 -26.47 9.52 -13.52
CA ALA A 117 -25.73 9.46 -14.78
C ALA A 117 -25.94 8.14 -15.56
N PHE A 118 -26.56 7.12 -14.96
CA PHE A 118 -26.91 5.85 -15.62
C PHE A 118 -28.39 5.75 -16.02
N SER A 119 -29.19 6.81 -15.81
CA SER A 119 -30.63 6.84 -16.12
C SER A 119 -30.97 7.88 -17.19
N VAL A 120 -30.31 7.79 -18.34
CA VAL A 120 -30.54 8.51 -19.61
C VAL A 120 -30.06 7.53 -20.68
N ASP A 121 -30.82 6.89 -21.58
CA ASP A 121 -32.21 6.93 -22.05
C ASP A 121 -32.60 5.48 -22.44
N VAL A 122 -33.86 5.09 -22.24
CA VAL A 122 -34.49 3.92 -22.93
C VAL A 122 -35.50 4.48 -23.91
#